data_AF-F4WF04-F1
#
_entry.id   AF-F4WF04-F1
#
_cell.length_a   1.000
_cell.length_b   1.000
_cell.length_c   1.000
_cell.angle_alpha   90.00
_cell.angle_beta   90.00
_cell.angle_gamma   90.00
#
_symmetry.space_group_name_H-M   'P 1'
#
loop_
_entity.id
_entity.type
_entity.pdbx_description
1 polymer ?
#
loop_
_entity_poly.entity_id
_entity_poly.type
_entity_poly.pdbx_seq_one_letter_code
_entity_poly.pdbx_strand_id
1 'polypeptide(L)'
;FQKMDQRICIKFCVKNKIKCADAFRMLTVAYGEATLDRSNVYRWYKMFSEGREDVNDEERTGRPSTSTTDENIDEVKKIVLANRRITVREIAEDLNISIGSCHSIFTNDLGMKRVAAKFVPKLLNFDQKQHRINIAKELLDSVRDDPNVLQRVITGDESWVYGYDVETKTQSSQW
;
A
#
# COMPACT_ATOMS: atom_id res chain seq x y z
N PHE A 1 -7.97 -26.96 -2.80
CA PHE A 1 -8.61 -27.61 -1.63
C PHE A 1 -7.97 -28.96 -1.30
N GLN A 2 -7.83 -29.92 -2.23
CA GLN A 2 -7.32 -31.28 -1.97
C GLN A 2 -5.95 -31.48 -1.27
N LYS A 3 -4.94 -30.61 -1.45
CA LYS A 3 -3.58 -30.86 -0.91
C LYS A 3 -3.44 -30.54 0.58
N MET A 4 -4.15 -29.52 1.05
CA MET A 4 -4.09 -29.08 2.45
C MET A 4 -4.77 -30.10 3.36
N ASP A 5 -5.96 -30.57 2.97
CA ASP A 5 -6.74 -31.56 3.72
C ASP A 5 -5.94 -32.86 3.89
N GLN A 6 -5.26 -33.32 2.84
CA GLN A 6 -4.39 -34.48 2.92
C GLN A 6 -3.21 -34.28 3.89
N ARG A 7 -2.62 -33.07 3.98
CA ARG A 7 -1.58 -32.77 4.98
C ARG A 7 -2.11 -32.80 6.40
N ILE A 8 -3.34 -32.32 6.62
CA ILE A 8 -4.01 -32.42 7.92
C ILE A 8 -4.21 -33.90 8.29
N CYS A 9 -4.64 -34.74 7.35
CA CYS A 9 -4.75 -36.18 7.56
C CYS A 9 -3.40 -36.84 7.86
N ILE A 10 -2.32 -36.46 7.17
CA ILE A 10 -0.96 -36.94 7.49
C ILE A 10 -0.58 -36.56 8.93
N LYS A 11 -0.81 -35.30 9.34
CA LYS A 11 -0.56 -34.83 10.71
C LYS A 11 -1.37 -35.63 11.74
N PHE A 12 -2.64 -35.91 11.44
CA PHE A 12 -3.48 -36.78 12.26
C PHE A 12 -2.89 -38.19 12.38
N CYS A 13 -2.45 -38.81 11.28
CA CYS A 13 -1.81 -40.13 11.30
C CYS A 13 -0.54 -40.16 12.15
N VAL A 14 0.30 -39.12 12.07
CA VAL A 14 1.51 -38.98 12.90
C VAL A 14 1.15 -38.92 14.39
N LYS A 15 0.17 -38.08 14.77
CA LYS A 15 -0.29 -37.99 16.18
C LYS A 15 -0.83 -39.32 16.73
N ASN A 16 -1.45 -40.13 15.86
CA ASN A 16 -1.95 -41.46 16.20
C ASN A 16 -0.89 -42.58 16.10
N LYS A 17 0.39 -42.25 15.84
CA LYS A 17 1.48 -43.21 15.67
C LYS A 17 1.23 -44.26 14.57
N ILE A 18 0.41 -43.91 13.57
CA ILE A 18 0.16 -44.74 12.39
C ILE A 18 1.40 -44.67 11.51
N LYS A 19 1.94 -45.81 11.06
CA LYS A 19 3.14 -45.86 10.22
C LYS A 19 2.91 -45.11 8.89
N CYS A 20 3.94 -44.45 8.37
CA CYS A 20 3.83 -43.66 7.14
C CYS A 20 3.29 -44.45 5.93
N ALA A 21 3.66 -45.73 5.79
CA ALA A 21 3.14 -46.59 4.73
C ALA A 21 1.62 -46.83 4.84
N ASP A 22 1.13 -47.02 6.07
CA ASP A 22 -0.31 -47.19 6.33
C ASP A 22 -1.06 -45.88 6.14
N ALA A 23 -0.48 -44.75 6.57
CA ALA A 23 -1.02 -43.42 6.31
C ALA A 23 -1.16 -43.15 4.80
N PHE A 24 -0.15 -43.52 4.00
CA PHE A 24 -0.22 -43.42 2.54
C PHE A 24 -1.36 -44.27 1.98
N ARG A 25 -1.49 -45.53 2.41
CA ARG A 25 -2.58 -46.42 1.98
C ARG A 25 -3.95 -45.86 2.35
N MET A 26 -4.12 -45.32 3.56
CA MET A 26 -5.37 -44.68 4.00
C MET A 26 -5.71 -43.46 3.14
N LEU A 27 -4.72 -42.63 2.81
CA LEU A 27 -4.90 -41.50 1.90
C LEU A 27 -5.29 -41.98 0.50
N THR A 28 -4.65 -43.03 -0.03
CA THR A 28 -5.00 -43.61 -1.34
C THR A 28 -6.44 -44.12 -1.38
N VAL A 29 -6.93 -44.73 -0.30
CA VAL A 29 -8.33 -45.17 -0.18
C VAL A 29 -9.29 -43.98 -0.15
N ALA A 30 -8.96 -42.93 0.60
CA ALA A 30 -9.84 -41.78 0.78
C ALA A 30 -9.86 -40.81 -0.41
N TYR A 31 -8.72 -40.62 -1.08
CA TYR A 31 -8.53 -39.60 -2.12
C TYR A 31 -8.29 -40.17 -3.53
N GLY A 32 -8.09 -41.48 -3.67
CA GLY A 32 -7.94 -42.15 -4.98
C GLY A 32 -6.79 -41.58 -5.80
N GLU A 33 -7.04 -41.29 -7.08
CA GLU A 33 -6.06 -40.70 -7.99
C GLU A 33 -5.63 -39.28 -7.60
N ALA A 34 -6.41 -38.60 -6.77
CA ALA A 34 -6.07 -37.26 -6.26
C ALA A 34 -5.13 -37.28 -5.05
N THR A 35 -4.66 -38.46 -4.64
CA THR A 35 -3.73 -38.61 -3.53
C THR A 35 -2.38 -37.96 -3.84
N LEU A 36 -1.78 -37.31 -2.85
CA LEU A 36 -0.40 -36.84 -2.93
C LEU A 36 0.53 -37.99 -3.31
N ASP A 37 1.54 -37.71 -4.15
CA ASP A 37 2.53 -38.73 -4.48
C ASP A 37 3.25 -39.23 -3.21
N ARG A 38 3.74 -40.47 -3.30
CA ARG A 38 4.37 -41.16 -2.17
C ARG A 38 5.51 -40.33 -1.56
N SER A 39 6.33 -39.67 -2.39
CA SER A 39 7.45 -38.86 -1.92
C SER A 39 6.96 -37.65 -1.10
N ASN A 40 5.92 -36.97 -1.56
CA ASN A 40 5.30 -35.87 -0.82
C ASN A 40 4.69 -36.32 0.50
N VAL A 41 3.99 -37.45 0.53
CA VAL A 41 3.42 -37.99 1.79
C VAL A 41 4.52 -38.29 2.80
N TYR A 42 5.59 -38.96 2.37
CA TYR A 42 6.72 -39.30 3.24
C TYR A 42 7.47 -38.05 3.73
N ARG A 43 7.64 -37.04 2.87
CA ARG A 43 8.25 -35.76 3.24
C ARG A 43 7.43 -35.04 4.32
N TRP A 44 6.11 -34.90 4.14
CA TRP A 44 5.24 -34.27 5.13
C TRP A 44 5.16 -35.07 6.43
N TYR A 45 5.07 -36.40 6.33
CA TYR A 45 5.08 -37.28 7.50
C TYR A 45 6.35 -37.09 8.33
N LYS A 46 7.52 -37.06 7.67
CA LYS A 46 8.81 -36.79 8.32
C LYS A 46 8.81 -35.45 9.03
N MET A 47 8.42 -34.36 8.35
CA MET A 47 8.39 -33.02 8.96
C MET A 47 7.48 -32.96 10.19
N PHE A 48 6.30 -33.58 10.14
CA PHE A 48 5.40 -33.64 11.31
C PHE A 48 5.96 -34.53 12.43
N SER A 49 6.65 -35.62 12.10
CA SER A 49 7.31 -36.47 13.12
C SER A 49 8.49 -35.77 13.80
N GLU A 50 9.11 -34.81 13.12
CA GLU A 50 10.19 -33.95 13.63
C GLU A 50 9.66 -32.71 14.39
N GLY A 51 8.34 -32.60 14.57
CA GLY A 51 7.73 -31.57 15.43
C GLY A 51 7.16 -30.36 14.70
N ARG A 52 7.16 -30.31 13.37
CA ARG A 52 6.44 -29.27 12.63
C ARG A 52 4.95 -29.34 12.96
N GLU A 53 4.31 -28.18 13.20
CA GLU A 53 2.86 -28.12 13.40
C GLU A 53 2.12 -27.45 12.23
N ASP A 54 2.77 -26.57 11.48
CA ASP A 54 2.11 -25.88 10.37
C ASP A 54 1.96 -26.79 9.14
N VAL A 55 0.76 -26.76 8.58
CA VAL A 55 0.32 -27.50 7.38
C VAL A 55 0.48 -26.68 6.09
N ASN A 56 0.67 -25.36 6.21
CA ASN A 56 0.93 -24.46 5.09
C ASN A 56 2.32 -24.69 4.51
N ASP A 57 2.50 -24.37 3.22
CA ASP A 57 3.84 -24.24 2.65
C ASP A 57 4.61 -23.14 3.40
N GLU A 58 5.90 -23.34 3.61
CA GLU A 58 6.75 -22.24 4.09
C GLU A 58 6.81 -21.13 3.05
N GLU A 59 7.05 -19.92 3.54
CA GLU A 59 7.24 -18.76 2.70
C GLU A 59 8.37 -19.06 1.72
N ARG A 60 8.03 -19.14 0.43
CA ARG A 60 9.03 -19.42 -0.59
C ARG A 60 9.88 -18.17 -0.72
N THR A 61 11.18 -18.31 -0.51
CA THR A 61 12.14 -17.30 -0.96
C THR A 61 12.02 -17.24 -2.49
N GLY A 62 11.25 -16.27 -2.98
CA GLY A 62 11.16 -15.99 -4.40
C GLY A 62 12.53 -15.59 -4.96
N ARG A 63 12.59 -15.33 -6.27
CA ARG A 63 13.79 -14.70 -6.84
C ARG A 63 13.94 -13.31 -6.19
N PRO A 64 15.09 -12.98 -5.57
CA PRO A 64 15.33 -11.63 -5.09
C PRO A 64 15.17 -10.65 -6.24
N SER A 65 14.33 -9.63 -6.04
CA SER A 65 14.19 -8.55 -7.00
C SER A 65 15.48 -7.74 -6.99
N THR A 66 16.18 -7.69 -8.13
CA THR A 66 17.41 -6.91 -8.27
C THR A 66 17.15 -5.41 -8.29
N SER A 67 15.89 -5.00 -8.45
CA SER A 67 15.50 -3.60 -8.67
C SER A 67 14.81 -2.96 -7.46
N THR A 68 14.27 -3.75 -6.54
CA THR A 68 13.63 -3.28 -5.29
C THR A 68 14.45 -3.72 -4.08
N THR A 69 15.75 -3.41 -4.09
CA THR A 69 16.60 -3.60 -2.92
C THR A 69 16.40 -2.45 -1.94
N ASP A 70 16.79 -2.63 -0.68
CA ASP A 70 16.67 -1.60 0.35
C ASP A 70 17.45 -0.32 -0.02
N GLU A 71 18.58 -0.46 -0.73
CA GLU A 71 19.36 0.67 -1.23
C GLU A 71 18.56 1.50 -2.24
N ASN A 72 17.95 0.86 -3.23
CA ASN A 72 17.13 1.56 -4.22
C ASN A 72 15.91 2.21 -3.58
N ILE A 73 15.29 1.56 -2.59
CA ILE A 73 14.15 2.13 -1.85
C ILE A 73 14.56 3.41 -1.12
N ASP A 74 15.72 3.39 -0.44
CA ASP A 74 16.24 4.57 0.27
C ASP A 74 16.61 5.70 -0.70
N GLU A 75 17.22 5.39 -1.84
CA GLU A 75 17.54 6.41 -2.86
C GLU A 75 16.29 7.03 -3.50
N VAL A 76 15.29 6.23 -3.88
CA VAL A 76 13.99 6.76 -4.36
C VAL A 76 13.39 7.71 -3.32
N LYS A 77 13.45 7.32 -2.03
CA LYS A 77 12.93 8.14 -0.93
C LYS A 77 13.68 9.46 -0.79
N LYS A 78 15.01 9.48 -0.91
CA LYS A 78 15.81 10.71 -0.89
C LYS A 78 15.44 11.63 -2.04
N ILE A 79 15.38 11.10 -3.26
CA ILE A 79 15.09 11.87 -4.47
C ILE A 79 13.71 12.54 -4.39
N VAL A 80 12.66 11.78 -4.00
CA VAL A 80 11.30 12.35 -3.92
C VAL A 80 11.15 13.36 -2.78
N LEU A 81 11.87 13.21 -1.68
CA LEU A 81 11.85 14.18 -0.57
C LEU A 81 12.54 15.49 -0.95
N ALA A 82 13.60 15.42 -1.78
CA ALA A 82 14.27 16.59 -2.33
C ALA A 82 13.41 17.30 -3.39
N ASN A 83 12.77 16.54 -4.29
CA ASN A 83 11.89 17.08 -5.31
C ASN A 83 10.58 16.28 -5.41
N ARG A 84 9.53 16.78 -4.75
CA ARG A 84 8.20 16.14 -4.75
C ARG A 84 7.46 16.18 -6.09
N ARG A 85 8.01 16.86 -7.10
CA ARG A 85 7.43 16.98 -8.45
C ARG A 85 8.14 16.11 -9.50
N ILE A 86 9.18 15.38 -9.11
CA ILE A 86 9.90 14.49 -10.01
C ILE A 86 8.99 13.39 -10.56
N THR A 87 9.23 12.97 -11.80
CA THR A 87 8.47 11.92 -12.45
C THR A 87 9.05 10.53 -12.14
N VAL A 88 8.19 9.51 -12.19
CA VAL A 88 8.61 8.10 -12.04
C VAL A 88 9.61 7.70 -13.15
N ARG A 89 9.54 8.33 -14.34
CA ARG A 89 10.46 8.05 -15.43
C ARG A 89 11.86 8.57 -15.14
N GLU A 90 11.97 9.82 -14.70
CA GLU A 90 13.27 10.42 -14.32
C GLU A 90 13.95 9.59 -13.23
N ILE A 91 13.22 9.19 -12.18
CA ILE A 91 13.80 8.34 -11.11
C ILE A 91 14.24 6.97 -11.65
N ALA A 92 13.42 6.35 -12.50
CA ALA A 92 13.74 5.05 -13.07
C ALA A 92 15.00 5.10 -13.93
N GLU A 93 15.19 6.19 -14.69
CA GLU A 93 16.40 6.47 -15.47
C GLU A 93 17.61 6.74 -14.57
N ASP A 94 17.46 7.58 -13.54
CA ASP A 94 18.53 7.92 -12.58
C ASP A 94 19.06 6.70 -11.83
N LEU A 95 18.17 5.79 -11.43
CA LEU A 95 18.52 4.58 -10.67
C LEU A 95 18.73 3.34 -11.56
N ASN A 96 18.61 3.49 -12.89
CA ASN A 96 18.70 2.40 -13.86
C ASN A 96 17.81 1.19 -13.49
N ILE A 97 16.58 1.46 -13.04
CA ILE A 97 15.56 0.45 -12.72
C ILE A 97 14.40 0.55 -13.71
N SER A 98 13.60 -0.52 -13.80
CA SER A 98 12.40 -0.44 -14.63
C SER A 98 11.38 0.55 -14.03
N ILE A 99 10.62 1.23 -14.90
CA ILE A 99 9.51 2.11 -14.47
C ILE A 99 8.53 1.36 -13.56
N GLY A 100 8.24 0.09 -13.86
CA GLY A 100 7.36 -0.75 -13.05
C GLY A 100 7.92 -1.01 -11.65
N SER A 101 9.23 -1.27 -11.53
CA SER A 101 9.92 -1.40 -10.25
C SER A 101 9.87 -0.09 -9.46
N CYS A 102 10.17 1.04 -10.09
CA CYS A 102 10.06 2.35 -9.45
C CYS A 102 8.64 2.63 -8.95
N HIS A 103 7.62 2.27 -9.75
CA HIS A 103 6.22 2.43 -9.36
C HIS A 103 5.82 1.51 -8.19
N SER A 104 6.35 0.29 -8.15
CA SER A 104 6.19 -0.62 -7.01
C SER A 104 6.82 -0.03 -5.75
N ILE A 105 8.05 0.47 -5.83
CA ILE A 105 8.73 1.16 -4.71
C ILE A 105 7.88 2.29 -4.17
N PHE A 106 7.33 3.14 -5.05
CA PHE A 106 6.44 4.22 -4.61
C PHE A 106 5.19 3.71 -3.87
N THR A 107 4.53 2.68 -4.40
CA THR A 107 3.19 2.30 -3.92
C THR A 107 3.23 1.29 -2.77
N ASN A 108 4.04 0.24 -2.91
CA ASN A 108 4.08 -0.90 -2.02
C ASN A 108 5.07 -0.68 -0.86
N ASP A 109 6.26 -0.16 -1.19
CA ASP A 109 7.35 -0.05 -0.21
C ASP A 109 7.29 1.29 0.55
N LEU A 110 7.05 2.41 -0.15
CA LEU A 110 6.96 3.75 0.45
C LEU A 110 5.53 4.18 0.81
N GLY A 111 4.51 3.46 0.34
CA GLY A 111 3.10 3.79 0.60
C GLY A 111 2.64 5.15 0.03
N MET A 112 3.36 5.70 -0.94
CA MET A 112 3.10 6.99 -1.54
C MET A 112 2.02 6.93 -2.62
N LYS A 113 1.29 8.02 -2.77
CA LYS A 113 0.27 8.19 -3.82
C LYS A 113 0.47 9.52 -4.51
N ARG A 114 0.27 9.54 -5.84
CA ARG A 114 0.31 10.78 -6.61
C ARG A 114 -0.92 11.62 -6.27
N VAL A 115 -0.69 12.86 -5.88
CA VAL A 115 -1.74 13.84 -5.60
C VAL A 115 -1.61 15.04 -6.54
N ALA A 116 -2.73 15.60 -6.97
CA ALA A 116 -2.72 16.83 -7.75
C ALA A 116 -2.29 18.00 -6.86
N ALA A 117 -1.46 18.90 -7.40
CA ALA A 117 -1.14 20.14 -6.71
C ALA A 117 -2.41 20.99 -6.54
N LYS A 118 -2.57 21.61 -5.37
CA LYS A 118 -3.64 22.57 -5.13
C LYS A 118 -3.24 23.93 -5.69
N PHE A 119 -4.16 24.58 -6.40
CA PHE A 119 -4.00 25.98 -6.77
C PHE A 119 -4.00 26.84 -5.52
N VAL A 120 -2.99 27.72 -5.40
CA VAL A 120 -2.88 28.69 -4.32
C VAL A 120 -3.15 30.06 -4.93
N PRO A 121 -4.14 30.84 -4.41
CA PRO A 121 -4.54 32.11 -5.03
C PRO A 121 -3.41 33.13 -5.21
N LYS A 122 -2.41 33.11 -4.31
CA LYS A 122 -1.29 34.05 -4.35
C LYS A 122 -0.05 33.48 -3.64
N LEU A 123 1.13 33.76 -4.19
CA LEU A 123 2.39 33.58 -3.48
C LEU A 123 2.60 34.74 -2.51
N LEU A 124 2.52 34.45 -1.21
CA LEU A 124 2.68 35.45 -0.16
C LEU A 124 4.16 35.69 0.16
N ASN A 125 4.52 36.95 0.37
CA ASN A 125 5.82 37.31 0.93
C ASN A 125 5.88 37.06 2.45
N PHE A 126 7.05 37.28 3.06
CA PHE A 126 7.25 37.03 4.49
C PHE A 126 6.30 37.86 5.36
N ASP A 127 6.21 39.17 5.12
CA ASP A 127 5.39 40.08 5.92
C ASP A 127 3.90 39.76 5.82
N GLN A 128 3.41 39.42 4.62
CA GLN A 128 2.02 38.99 4.41
C GLN A 128 1.70 37.71 5.16
N LYS A 129 2.62 36.75 5.21
CA LYS A 129 2.44 35.52 6.00
C LYS A 129 2.37 35.83 7.49
N GLN A 130 3.30 36.64 7.97
CA GLN A 130 3.35 37.00 9.39
C GLN A 130 2.12 37.79 9.81
N HIS A 131 1.70 38.77 9.01
CA HIS A 131 0.49 39.55 9.28
C HIS A 131 -0.76 38.66 9.32
N ARG A 132 -0.92 37.73 8.37
CA ARG A 132 -2.03 36.77 8.39
C ARG A 132 -2.03 35.89 9.63
N ILE A 133 -0.85 35.45 10.11
CA ILE A 133 -0.74 34.67 11.36
C ILE A 133 -1.18 35.50 12.56
N ASN A 134 -0.76 36.76 12.65
CA ASN A 134 -1.10 37.64 13.76
C ASN A 134 -2.63 37.87 13.82
N ILE A 135 -3.24 38.25 12.69
CA ILE A 135 -4.69 38.43 12.59
C ILE A 135 -5.44 37.13 12.94
N ALA A 136 -4.98 35.98 12.44
CA ALA A 136 -5.63 34.70 12.76
C ALA A 136 -5.57 34.35 14.25
N LYS A 137 -4.47 34.69 14.95
CA LYS A 137 -4.34 34.50 16.40
C LYS A 137 -5.28 35.44 17.16
N GLU A 138 -5.29 36.72 16.81
CA GLU A 138 -6.19 37.72 17.43
C GLU A 138 -7.66 37.33 17.27
N LEU A 139 -8.06 36.87 16.08
CA LEU A 139 -9.41 36.36 15.83
C LEU A 139 -9.72 35.11 16.65
N LEU A 140 -8.75 34.19 16.78
CA LEU A 140 -8.92 32.97 17.57
C LEU A 140 -9.12 33.29 19.05
N ASP A 141 -8.34 34.23 19.60
CA ASP A 141 -8.46 34.65 20.99
C ASP A 141 -9.77 35.41 21.22
N SER A 142 -10.19 36.25 20.27
CA SER A 142 -11.50 36.92 20.31
C SER A 142 -12.69 35.94 20.40
N VAL A 143 -12.61 34.81 19.69
CA VAL A 143 -13.64 33.74 19.74
C VAL A 143 -13.59 32.97 21.06
N ARG A 144 -12.42 32.85 21.68
CA ARG A 144 -12.28 32.20 23.00
C ARG A 144 -12.83 33.07 24.12
N ASP A 145 -12.57 34.38 24.05
CA ASP A 145 -12.99 35.35 25.05
C ASP A 145 -14.49 35.62 24.99
N ASP A 146 -15.08 35.67 23.79
CA ASP A 146 -16.52 35.70 23.58
C ASP A 146 -16.99 34.64 22.59
N PRO A 147 -17.55 33.51 23.07
CA PRO A 147 -18.12 32.47 22.23
C PRO A 147 -19.24 32.96 21.28
N ASN A 148 -19.88 34.09 21.59
CA ASN A 148 -20.96 34.65 20.77
C ASN A 148 -20.47 35.66 19.72
N VAL A 149 -19.16 35.91 19.61
CA VAL A 149 -18.62 36.93 18.69
C VAL A 149 -19.07 36.71 17.24
N LEU A 150 -19.14 35.46 16.79
CA LEU A 150 -19.55 35.11 15.43
C LEU A 150 -21.02 35.43 15.14
N GLN A 151 -21.89 35.49 16.15
CA GLN A 151 -23.30 35.88 15.97
C GLN A 151 -23.46 37.36 15.59
N ARG A 152 -22.42 38.16 15.81
CA ARG A 152 -22.40 39.61 15.56
C ARG A 152 -21.64 39.97 14.28
N VAL A 153 -21.03 38.99 13.61
CA VAL A 153 -20.26 39.21 12.37
C VAL A 153 -21.20 39.22 11.17
N ILE A 154 -21.16 40.30 10.40
CA ILE A 154 -21.78 40.40 9.08
C ILE A 154 -20.64 40.53 8.07
N THR A 155 -20.62 39.65 7.06
CA THR A 155 -19.60 39.65 6.00
C THR A 155 -20.25 39.72 4.63
N GLY A 156 -19.56 40.31 3.67
CA GLY A 156 -19.95 40.36 2.25
C GLY A 156 -18.71 40.31 1.37
N ASP A 157 -18.85 39.75 0.18
CA ASP A 157 -17.84 39.72 -0.88
C ASP A 157 -18.55 39.81 -2.24
N GLU A 158 -17.84 40.27 -3.26
CA GLU A 158 -18.37 40.40 -4.61
C GLU A 158 -17.83 39.27 -5.49
N SER A 159 -18.73 38.54 -6.15
CA SER A 159 -18.36 37.50 -7.11
C SER A 159 -18.89 37.84 -8.50
N TRP A 160 -18.06 37.63 -9.51
CA TRP A 160 -18.49 37.73 -10.89
C TRP A 160 -19.47 36.61 -11.23
N VAL A 161 -20.57 36.98 -11.88
CA VAL A 161 -21.54 36.05 -12.47
C VAL A 161 -21.53 36.29 -13.97
N TYR A 162 -21.19 35.26 -14.73
CA TYR A 162 -21.20 35.35 -16.19
C TYR A 162 -22.65 35.42 -16.70
N GLY A 163 -22.93 36.35 -17.63
CA GLY A 163 -24.25 36.53 -18.24
C GLY A 163 -24.58 35.50 -19.33
N TYR A 164 -23.83 34.41 -19.41
CA TYR A 164 -24.00 33.30 -20.35
C TYR A 164 -23.62 31.99 -19.66
N ASP A 165 -24.12 30.87 -20.20
CA ASP A 165 -23.74 29.54 -19.72
C ASP A 165 -22.28 29.27 -20.08
N VAL A 166 -21.42 29.27 -19.06
CA VAL A 166 -20.01 28.93 -19.22
C VAL A 166 -19.91 27.44 -19.53
N GLU A 167 -19.21 27.09 -20.60
CA GLU A 167 -18.90 25.69 -20.90
C GLU A 167 -18.29 25.02 -19.67
N THR A 168 -18.86 23.88 -19.28
CA THR A 168 -18.28 23.04 -18.24
C THR A 168 -16.85 22.65 -18.63
N LYS A 169 -16.02 22.35 -17.64
CA LYS A 169 -14.63 21.92 -17.85
C LYS A 169 -14.50 20.74 -18.84
N THR A 170 -15.55 19.94 -18.96
CA THR A 170 -15.69 18.84 -19.93
C THR A 170 -16.02 19.34 -21.34
N GLN A 171 -16.90 20.33 -21.47
CA GLN A 171 -17.29 20.93 -22.76
C GLN A 171 -16.15 21.75 -23.40
N SER A 172 -15.37 22.46 -22.60
CA SER A 172 -14.27 23.31 -23.08
C SER A 172 -12.97 22.53 -23.37
N SER A 173 -13.02 21.19 -23.37
CA SER A 173 -11.84 20.35 -23.62
C SER A 173 -11.59 20.24 -25.12
N GLN A 174 -10.49 20.79 -25.61
CA GLN A 174 -10.03 20.63 -27.00
C GLN A 174 -8.84 19.67 -27.09
N TRP A 175 -8.65 19.08 -28.27
CA TRP A 175 -7.54 18.17 -28.59
C TRP A 175 -6.22 18.92 -28.79
#